data_AF-A0A0Q9SJN0-F1
#
_entry.id   AF-A0A0Q9SJN0-F1
#
_cell.length_a   1.000
_cell.length_b   1.000
_cell.length_c   1.000
_cell.angle_alpha   90.00
_cell.angle_beta   90.00
_cell.angle_gamma   90.00
#
_symmetry.space_group_name_H-M   'P 1'
#
loop_
_entity.id
_entity.type
_entity.pdbx_description
1 polymer ?
#
loop_
_entity_poly.entity_id
_entity_poly.type
_entity_poly.pdbx_seq_one_letter_code
_entity_poly.pdbx_strand_id
1 'polypeptide(L)'
;MSVTTPDRPADASTRAALRALPRSSGGALRLAMAVLLATDLVGGLVAVRAGVNTWGEAWGPEALLAAPVPMIVAQLLLVWLATRRLGRGAAVAAGLLATACLVSVVSGFFDGGLGNAELTAGLAAYQYVLLAVTTAVGALAIRRTVAALAR
;
A
#
# COMPACT_ATOMS: atom_id res chain seq x y z
N MET A 1 -54.19 -17.29 -23.78
CA MET A 1 -53.08 -17.97 -23.08
C MET A 1 -52.10 -16.90 -22.63
N SER A 2 -52.12 -16.52 -21.36
CA SER A 2 -51.21 -15.51 -20.79
C SER A 2 -50.03 -16.24 -20.16
N VAL A 3 -48.82 -16.02 -20.69
CA VAL A 3 -47.58 -16.60 -20.15
C VAL A 3 -47.03 -15.62 -19.11
N THR A 4 -47.20 -15.96 -17.84
CA THR A 4 -46.56 -15.28 -16.71
C THR A 4 -45.12 -15.75 -16.62
N THR A 5 -44.17 -14.91 -17.04
CA THR A 5 -42.75 -15.11 -16.76
C THR A 5 -42.51 -14.87 -15.26
N PRO A 6 -41.94 -15.82 -14.51
CA PRO A 6 -41.64 -15.59 -13.10
C PRO A 6 -40.47 -14.59 -12.97
N ASP A 7 -40.77 -13.46 -12.33
CA ASP A 7 -39.82 -12.43 -11.92
C ASP A 7 -38.86 -13.03 -10.88
N ARG A 8 -37.68 -13.47 -11.31
CA ARG A 8 -36.72 -14.20 -10.46
C ARG A 8 -35.96 -13.17 -9.60
N PRO A 9 -35.83 -13.36 -8.28
CA PRO A 9 -35.17 -12.46 -7.33
C PRO A 9 -33.63 -12.48 -7.46
N ALA A 10 -33.10 -12.39 -8.67
CA ALA A 10 -31.67 -12.27 -8.95
C ALA A 10 -31.12 -10.89 -8.57
N ASP A 11 -31.96 -9.91 -8.26
CA ASP A 11 -31.55 -8.53 -8.06
C ASP A 11 -31.07 -8.22 -6.64
N ALA A 12 -31.57 -8.90 -5.61
CA ALA A 12 -31.35 -8.51 -4.22
C ALA A 12 -30.03 -9.07 -3.70
N SER A 13 -29.74 -10.33 -4.01
CA SER A 13 -28.45 -10.99 -3.72
C SER A 13 -27.31 -10.32 -4.49
N THR A 14 -27.51 -10.02 -5.77
CA THR A 14 -26.54 -9.32 -6.60
C THR A 14 -26.30 -7.90 -6.10
N ARG A 15 -27.36 -7.16 -5.73
CA ARG A 15 -27.21 -5.81 -5.15
C ARG A 15 -26.58 -5.84 -3.76
N ALA A 16 -26.83 -6.85 -2.94
CA ALA A 16 -26.18 -7.03 -1.64
C ALA A 16 -24.69 -7.38 -1.80
N ALA A 17 -24.34 -8.26 -2.74
CA ALA A 17 -22.95 -8.57 -3.08
C ALA A 17 -22.22 -7.35 -3.67
N LEU A 18 -22.88 -6.56 -4.52
CA LEU A 18 -22.36 -5.31 -5.08
C LEU A 18 -22.20 -4.21 -4.01
N ARG A 19 -23.05 -4.19 -2.96
CA ARG A 19 -22.91 -3.27 -1.80
C ARG A 19 -21.84 -3.75 -0.80
N ALA A 20 -21.59 -5.05 -0.74
CA ALA A 20 -20.48 -5.64 -0.01
C ALA A 20 -19.13 -5.48 -0.74
N LEU A 21 -19.15 -5.09 -2.02
CA LEU A 21 -17.93 -4.70 -2.71
C LEU A 21 -17.28 -3.51 -1.98
N PRO A 22 -15.97 -3.55 -1.80
CA PRO A 22 -15.26 -2.59 -0.95
C PRO A 22 -15.53 -1.15 -1.38
N ARG A 23 -15.82 -0.32 -0.37
CA ARG A 23 -15.86 1.16 -0.43
C ARG A 23 -14.76 1.65 -1.38
N SER A 24 -15.13 2.58 -2.28
CA SER A 24 -14.32 3.07 -3.41
C SER A 24 -12.81 2.76 -3.30
N SER A 25 -12.24 2.02 -4.25
CA SER A 25 -10.84 1.56 -4.17
C SER A 25 -9.82 2.69 -3.85
N GLY A 26 -10.13 3.93 -4.22
CA GLY A 26 -9.33 5.10 -3.86
C GLY A 26 -9.39 5.52 -2.38
N GLY A 27 -10.49 5.27 -1.66
CA GLY A 27 -10.56 5.46 -0.21
C GLY A 27 -9.69 4.45 0.55
N ALA A 28 -9.77 3.17 0.19
CA ALA A 28 -8.95 2.12 0.77
C ALA A 28 -7.45 2.36 0.51
N LEU A 29 -7.07 2.74 -0.71
CA LEU A 29 -5.67 3.04 -1.05
C LEU A 29 -5.13 4.24 -0.25
N ARG A 30 -5.93 5.29 -0.05
CA ARG A 30 -5.53 6.45 0.77
C ARG A 30 -5.34 6.07 2.24
N LEU A 31 -6.23 5.25 2.79
CA LEU A 31 -6.10 4.77 4.15
C LEU A 31 -4.85 3.92 4.32
N ALA A 32 -4.60 2.97 3.40
CA ALA A 32 -3.41 2.14 3.43
C ALA A 32 -2.12 2.97 3.32
N MET A 33 -2.09 4.01 2.48
CA MET A 33 -0.96 4.93 2.39
C MET A 33 -0.76 5.73 3.68
N ALA A 34 -1.83 6.16 4.33
CA ALA A 34 -1.74 6.85 5.62
C ALA A 34 -1.18 5.93 6.71
N VAL A 35 -1.58 4.66 6.71
CA VAL A 35 -1.01 3.63 7.60
C VAL A 35 0.47 3.41 7.29
N LEU A 36 0.85 3.28 6.02
CA LEU A 36 2.27 3.15 5.62
C LEU A 36 3.11 4.33 6.12
N LEU A 37 2.64 5.56 5.89
CA LEU A 37 3.32 6.76 6.37
C LEU A 37 3.48 6.76 7.90
N ALA A 38 2.44 6.37 8.64
CA ALA A 38 2.53 6.26 10.10
C ALA A 38 3.54 5.18 10.51
N THR A 39 3.57 4.04 9.82
CA THR A 39 4.56 2.98 10.04
C THR A 39 5.98 3.44 9.74
N ASP A 40 6.21 4.23 8.69
CA ASP A 40 7.54 4.80 8.41
C ASP A 40 7.99 5.79 9.49
N LEU A 41 7.08 6.64 9.98
CA LEU A 41 7.37 7.58 11.06
C LEU A 41 7.70 6.84 12.38
N VAL A 42 6.87 5.87 12.76
CA VAL A 42 7.11 5.07 13.97
C VAL A 42 8.40 4.26 13.82
N GLY A 43 8.67 3.73 12.63
CA GLY A 43 9.86 2.94 12.34
C GLY A 43 11.15 3.74 12.50
N GLY A 44 11.20 4.95 11.94
CA GLY A 44 12.35 5.85 12.13
C GLY A 44 12.55 6.23 13.60
N LEU A 45 11.46 6.53 14.33
CA LEU A 45 11.54 6.81 15.77
C LEU A 45 12.05 5.60 16.58
N VAL A 46 11.61 4.39 16.24
CA VAL A 46 12.07 3.15 16.86
C VAL A 46 13.55 2.91 16.56
N ALA A 47 13.98 3.11 15.31
CA ALA A 47 15.37 2.98 14.90
C ALA A 47 16.31 3.94 15.66
N VAL A 48 15.89 5.21 15.81
CA VAL A 48 16.64 6.19 16.59
C VAL A 48 16.72 5.82 18.06
N ARG A 49 15.60 5.40 18.66
CA ARG A 49 15.58 4.99 20.07
C ARG A 49 16.38 3.73 20.34
N ALA A 50 16.44 2.81 19.38
CA ALA A 50 17.26 1.61 19.45
C ALA A 50 18.75 1.89 19.19
N GLY A 51 19.10 3.11 18.75
CA GLY A 51 20.48 3.49 18.46
C GLY A 51 21.03 2.94 17.13
N VAL A 52 20.17 2.31 16.31
CA VAL A 52 20.58 1.72 15.02
C VAL A 52 20.59 2.73 13.87
N ASN A 53 19.97 3.91 14.06
CA ASN A 53 20.08 5.05 13.17
C ASN A 53 20.19 6.35 13.98
N THR A 54 20.87 7.36 13.44
CA THR A 54 20.76 8.74 13.93
C THR A 54 19.50 9.43 13.40
N TRP A 55 19.14 10.59 13.95
CA TRP A 55 17.99 11.38 13.48
C TRP A 55 18.06 11.76 11.99
N GLY A 56 19.27 11.95 11.45
CA GLY A 56 19.48 12.26 10.03
C GLY A 56 19.38 11.03 9.12
N GLU A 57 19.67 9.85 9.65
CA GLU A 57 19.66 8.58 8.91
C GLU A 57 18.29 7.89 8.93
N ALA A 58 17.48 8.13 9.96
CA ALA A 58 16.24 7.39 10.22
C ALA A 58 15.20 7.46 9.09
N TRP A 59 15.31 8.45 8.19
CA TRP A 59 14.55 8.53 6.93
C TRP A 59 15.46 8.90 5.74
N GLY A 60 16.76 8.69 5.90
CA GLY A 60 17.77 8.85 4.86
C GLY A 60 17.93 7.58 4.01
N PRO A 61 18.90 7.57 3.10
CA PRO A 61 19.30 6.37 2.36
C PRO A 61 19.69 5.18 3.25
N GLU A 62 20.14 5.45 4.48
CA GLU A 62 20.63 4.48 5.47
C GLU A 62 19.53 4.03 6.46
N ALA A 63 18.27 4.41 6.22
CA ALA A 63 17.15 4.08 7.08
C ALA A 63 16.89 2.56 7.12
N LEU A 64 16.96 1.95 8.31
CA LEU A 64 16.77 0.51 8.46
C LEU A 64 15.30 0.11 8.67
N LEU A 65 14.52 0.95 9.36
CA LEU A 65 13.12 0.63 9.73
C LEU A 65 12.09 1.61 9.14
N ALA A 66 12.49 2.44 8.18
CA ALA A 66 11.59 3.35 7.50
C ALA A 66 11.98 3.51 6.04
N ALA A 67 11.00 3.83 5.20
CA ALA A 67 11.27 4.29 3.85
C ALA A 67 12.06 5.63 3.85
N PRO A 68 13.03 5.82 2.94
CA PRO A 68 13.67 7.11 2.74
C PRO A 68 12.66 8.19 2.33
N VAL A 69 12.82 9.44 2.83
CA VAL A 69 11.88 10.55 2.55
C VAL A 69 11.58 10.72 1.05
N PRO A 70 12.57 10.68 0.12
CA PRO A 70 12.27 10.82 -1.31
C PRO A 70 11.31 9.75 -1.83
N MET A 71 11.40 8.52 -1.31
CA MET A 71 10.50 7.42 -1.67
C MET A 71 9.08 7.65 -1.15
N ILE A 72 8.95 8.05 0.12
CA ILE A 72 7.66 8.37 0.75
C ILE A 72 6.94 9.46 -0.06
N VAL A 73 7.65 10.54 -0.41
CA VAL A 73 7.10 11.65 -1.20
C VAL A 73 6.63 11.17 -2.58
N ALA A 74 7.42 10.35 -3.27
CA ALA A 74 7.03 9.78 -4.56
C ALA A 74 5.76 8.92 -4.45
N GLN A 75 5.67 8.06 -3.43
CA GLN A 75 4.49 7.22 -3.20
C GLN A 75 3.24 8.06 -2.90
N LEU A 76 3.36 9.11 -2.08
CA LEU A 76 2.26 10.04 -1.80
C LEU A 76 1.74 10.73 -3.07
N LEU A 77 2.66 11.20 -3.93
CA LEU A 77 2.30 11.81 -5.21
C LEU A 77 1.61 10.81 -6.15
N LEU A 78 2.08 9.58 -6.21
CA LEU A 78 1.47 8.52 -7.03
C LEU A 78 0.07 8.14 -6.52
N VAL A 79 -0.13 8.03 -5.20
CA VAL A 79 -1.47 7.80 -4.60
C VAL A 79 -2.41 8.96 -4.92
N TRP A 80 -1.94 10.20 -4.77
CA TRP A 80 -2.71 11.40 -5.10
C TRP A 80 -3.12 11.39 -6.57
N LEU A 81 -2.19 11.09 -7.48
CA LEU A 81 -2.45 11.03 -8.92
C LEU A 81 -3.43 9.90 -9.28
N ALA A 82 -3.24 8.71 -8.70
CA ALA A 82 -4.10 7.55 -8.90
C ALA A 82 -5.53 7.75 -8.37
N THR A 83 -5.72 8.64 -7.39
CA THR A 83 -7.02 8.91 -6.78
C THR A 83 -7.72 10.13 -7.36
N ARG A 84 -6.99 11.09 -7.96
CA ARG A 84 -7.58 12.27 -8.62
C ARG A 84 -7.90 12.11 -10.10
N ARG A 85 -7.16 11.27 -10.85
CA ARG A 85 -7.40 11.06 -12.28
C ARG A 85 -8.37 9.91 -12.57
N LEU A 86 -8.93 9.92 -13.78
CA LEU A 86 -9.73 8.84 -14.34
C LEU A 86 -9.01 8.21 -15.56
N GLY A 87 -9.39 6.99 -15.92
CA GLY A 87 -8.87 6.27 -17.09
C GLY A 87 -7.37 5.95 -17.03
N ARG A 88 -6.72 5.95 -18.20
CA ARG A 88 -5.33 5.48 -18.40
C ARG A 88 -4.30 6.17 -17.49
N GLY A 89 -4.45 7.47 -17.22
CA GLY A 89 -3.53 8.21 -16.35
C GLY A 89 -3.54 7.72 -14.90
N ALA A 90 -4.72 7.32 -14.39
CA ALA A 90 -4.84 6.73 -13.07
C ALA A 90 -4.26 5.30 -13.03
N ALA A 91 -4.40 4.55 -14.12
CA ALA A 91 -3.83 3.21 -14.25
C ALA A 91 -2.29 3.26 -14.21
N VAL A 92 -1.68 4.18 -14.96
CA VAL A 92 -0.21 4.35 -14.96
C VAL A 92 0.30 4.73 -13.57
N ALA A 93 -0.33 5.71 -12.90
CA ALA A 93 0.08 6.12 -11.57
C ALA A 93 -0.03 4.98 -10.54
N ALA A 94 -1.14 4.22 -10.58
CA ALA A 94 -1.33 3.08 -9.69
C ALA A 94 -0.39 1.91 -10.02
N GLY A 95 -0.07 1.71 -11.31
CA GLY A 95 0.93 0.73 -11.75
C GLY A 95 2.33 1.08 -11.24
N LEU A 96 2.76 2.33 -11.41
CA LEU A 96 4.04 2.82 -10.89
C LEU A 96 4.12 2.69 -9.37
N LEU A 97 3.03 2.99 -8.65
CA LEU A 97 2.97 2.80 -7.21
C LEU A 97 3.13 1.33 -6.82
N ALA A 98 2.45 0.42 -7.51
CA ALA A 98 2.58 -1.01 -7.28
C ALA A 98 4.01 -1.50 -7.52
N THR A 99 4.64 -1.06 -8.63
CA THR A 99 6.04 -1.37 -8.93
C THR A 99 6.97 -0.82 -7.85
N ALA A 100 6.76 0.42 -7.40
CA ALA A 100 7.55 1.00 -6.32
C ALA A 100 7.42 0.18 -5.03
N CYS A 101 6.20 -0.20 -4.64
CA CYS A 101 5.97 -1.05 -3.46
C CYS A 101 6.65 -2.43 -3.61
N LEU A 102 6.61 -3.03 -4.80
CA LEU A 102 7.28 -4.30 -5.06
C LEU A 102 8.79 -4.17 -4.90
N VAL A 103 9.39 -3.13 -5.50
CA VAL A 103 10.83 -2.84 -5.34
C VAL A 103 11.15 -2.61 -3.86
N SER A 104 10.35 -1.83 -3.12
CA SER A 104 10.54 -1.61 -1.69
C SER A 104 10.49 -2.90 -0.88
N VAL A 105 9.58 -3.83 -1.21
CA VAL A 105 9.50 -5.13 -0.53
C VAL A 105 10.77 -5.92 -0.81
N VAL A 106 11.12 -6.09 -2.09
CA VAL A 106 12.31 -6.83 -2.51
C VAL A 106 13.57 -6.23 -1.87
N SER A 107 13.78 -4.92 -1.97
CA SER A 107 14.89 -4.22 -1.32
C SER A 107 14.83 -4.36 0.20
N GLY A 108 13.67 -4.30 0.85
CA GLY A 108 13.58 -4.52 2.29
C GLY A 108 13.99 -5.93 2.73
N PHE A 109 13.83 -6.94 1.88
CA PHE A 109 14.38 -8.28 2.12
C PHE A 109 15.91 -8.32 2.00
N PHE A 110 16.49 -7.59 1.05
CA PHE A 110 17.94 -7.63 0.76
C PHE A 110 18.78 -6.62 1.56
N ASP A 111 18.28 -5.39 1.71
CA ASP A 111 18.95 -4.21 2.27
C ASP A 111 18.55 -3.96 3.74
N GLY A 112 17.33 -4.38 4.13
CA GLY A 112 16.68 -3.90 5.34
C GLY A 112 16.81 -4.74 6.61
N GLY A 113 17.31 -6.00 6.58
CA GLY A 113 17.64 -6.67 7.85
C GLY A 113 17.09 -8.06 8.16
N LEU A 114 16.57 -8.83 7.20
CA LEU A 114 16.19 -10.24 7.49
C LEU A 114 17.38 -11.20 7.68
N GLY A 115 18.61 -10.68 7.64
CA GLY A 115 19.84 -11.37 8.05
C GLY A 115 20.90 -10.45 8.64
N ASN A 116 20.55 -9.22 9.05
CA ASN A 116 21.51 -8.27 9.59
C ASN A 116 21.66 -8.50 11.11
N ALA A 117 22.89 -8.75 11.55
CA ALA A 117 23.21 -9.13 12.93
C ALA A 117 22.88 -8.04 13.96
N GLU A 118 22.72 -6.79 13.50
CA GLU A 118 22.39 -5.62 14.34
C GLU A 118 20.90 -5.54 14.71
N LEU A 119 20.01 -6.29 14.04
CA LEU A 119 18.58 -6.27 14.38
C LEU A 119 18.25 -7.26 15.49
N THR A 120 17.85 -6.74 16.64
CA THR A 120 17.16 -7.53 17.66
C THR A 120 15.84 -8.10 17.11
N ALA A 121 15.34 -9.20 17.68
CA ALA A 121 14.10 -9.85 17.23
C ALA A 121 12.89 -8.89 17.17
N GLY A 122 12.85 -7.88 18.05
CA GLY A 122 11.79 -6.86 18.04
C GLY A 122 11.85 -5.92 16.83
N LEU A 123 13.05 -5.54 16.38
CA LEU A 123 13.23 -4.70 15.19
C LEU A 123 12.89 -5.48 13.92
N ALA A 124 13.28 -6.76 13.86
CA ALA A 124 12.90 -7.64 12.76
C ALA A 124 11.37 -7.81 12.68
N ALA A 125 10.69 -8.00 13.81
CA ALA A 125 9.23 -8.04 13.86
C ALA A 125 8.60 -6.75 13.31
N TYR A 126 9.15 -5.60 13.65
CA TYR A 126 8.69 -4.32 13.12
C TYR A 126 8.90 -4.21 11.60
N GLN A 127 10.03 -4.68 11.10
CA GLN A 127 10.32 -4.70 9.67
C GLN A 127 9.33 -5.59 8.91
N TYR A 128 8.93 -6.75 9.46
CA TYR A 128 7.86 -7.57 8.89
C TYR A 128 6.53 -6.82 8.83
N VAL A 129 6.19 -6.03 9.85
CA VAL A 129 5.00 -5.18 9.84
C VAL A 129 5.08 -4.14 8.71
N LEU A 130 6.22 -3.47 8.56
CA LEU A 130 6.45 -2.50 7.49
C LEU A 130 6.29 -3.16 6.11
N LEU A 131 6.91 -4.32 5.89
CA LEU A 131 6.79 -5.09 4.64
C LEU A 131 5.33 -5.52 4.36
N ALA A 132 4.60 -5.94 5.39
CA ALA A 132 3.20 -6.33 5.26
C ALA A 132 2.32 -5.14 4.84
N VAL A 133 2.53 -3.96 5.46
CA VAL A 133 1.80 -2.74 5.13
C VAL A 133 2.14 -2.27 3.71
N THR A 134 3.42 -2.25 3.33
CA THR A 134 3.86 -1.91 1.96
C THR A 134 3.26 -2.85 0.91
N THR A 135 3.22 -4.15 1.21
CA THR A 135 2.58 -5.16 0.35
C THR A 135 1.08 -4.88 0.19
N ALA A 136 0.39 -4.53 1.28
CA ALA A 136 -1.03 -4.18 1.24
C ALA A 136 -1.30 -2.94 0.37
N VAL A 137 -0.45 -1.90 0.45
CA VAL A 137 -0.51 -0.72 -0.42
C VAL A 137 -0.32 -1.13 -1.89
N GLY A 138 0.70 -1.95 -2.19
CA GLY A 138 0.95 -2.47 -3.53
C GLY A 138 -0.22 -3.26 -4.10
N ALA A 139 -0.83 -4.16 -3.30
CA ALA A 139 -2.01 -4.92 -3.71
C ALA A 139 -3.22 -4.02 -4.01
N LEU A 140 -3.47 -3.00 -3.17
CA LEU A 140 -4.53 -2.03 -3.42
C LEU A 140 -4.26 -1.17 -4.66
N ALA A 141 -2.99 -0.82 -4.91
CA ALA A 141 -2.58 -0.11 -6.11
C ALA A 141 -2.84 -0.96 -7.36
N ILE A 142 -2.51 -2.25 -7.37
CA ILE A 142 -2.84 -3.18 -8.47
C ILE A 142 -4.35 -3.21 -8.72
N ARG A 143 -5.16 -3.35 -7.67
CA ARG A 143 -6.63 -3.34 -7.78
C ARG A 143 -7.13 -2.03 -8.40
N ARG A 144 -6.52 -0.90 -8.04
CA ARG A 144 -6.84 0.42 -8.61
C ARG A 144 -6.47 0.51 -10.08
N THR A 145 -5.34 -0.08 -10.49
CA THR A 145 -4.90 -0.17 -11.90
C THR A 145 -5.91 -0.93 -12.73
N VAL A 146 -6.30 -2.13 -12.31
CA VAL A 146 -7.30 -2.95 -13.00
C VAL A 146 -8.63 -2.21 -13.12
N ALA A 147 -9.10 -1.60 -12.02
CA ALA A 147 -10.35 -0.82 -12.02
C ALA A 147 -10.28 0.48 -12.83
N ALA A 148 -9.08 0.97 -13.18
CA ALA A 148 -8.89 2.13 -14.04
C ALA A 148 -8.84 1.74 -15.53
N LEU A 149 -8.33 0.54 -15.85
CA LEU A 149 -8.26 0.01 -17.22
C LEU A 149 -9.59 -0.55 -17.71
N ALA A 150 -10.46 -0.99 -16.79
CA ALA A 150 -11.79 -1.50 -17.12
C ALA A 150 -12.84 -0.39 -17.39
N ARG A 151 -12.43 0.89 -17.37
CA ARG A 151 -13.28 2.05 -17.68
C ARG A 151 -12.83 2.70 -18.97
#